data_AF-A0A2E7Z5T3-F1
#
_entry.id   AF-A0A2E7Z5T3-F1
#
_cell.length_a   1.000
_cell.length_b   1.000
_cell.length_c   1.000
_cell.angle_alpha   90.00
_cell.angle_beta   90.00
_cell.angle_gamma   90.00
#
_symmetry.space_group_name_H-M   'P 1'
#
loop_
_entity.id
_entity.type
_entity.pdbx_description
1 polymer ?
#
loop_
_entity_poly.entity_id
_entity_poly.type
_entity_poly.pdbx_seq_one_letter_code
_entity_poly.pdbx_strand_id
1 'polypeptide(L)'
;MVRICKSAEELGVGVILRIKHTRYAHLAGNYLDLGLLGIKVPEVEDPEVVQEAINAFYYPPIGRRSWGSEVGFGKSDIEDRVEYSRWWNKTGILAIKIESIKAVLNIRDIIDPLLTFMDDGANDLNFSLETTPHLELKTYEDCRAFVDKEFADVDIRVK
;
A
#
# COMPACT_ATOMS: atom_id res chain seq x y z
N MET A 1 -7.50 9.72 15.38
CA MET A 1 -6.35 9.03 14.77
C MET A 1 -5.06 9.32 15.52
N VAL A 2 -4.60 10.59 15.60
CA VAL A 2 -3.35 10.99 16.28
C VAL A 2 -3.13 10.35 17.65
N ARG A 3 -4.14 10.40 18.54
CA ARG A 3 -4.02 9.78 19.89
C ARG A 3 -3.75 8.28 19.84
N ILE A 4 -4.40 7.55 18.93
CA ILE A 4 -4.22 6.10 18.77
C ILE A 4 -2.82 5.80 18.27
N CYS A 5 -2.36 6.55 17.26
CA CYS A 5 -1.04 6.38 16.68
C CYS A 5 0.06 6.63 17.73
N LYS A 6 -0.04 7.74 18.47
CA LYS A 6 0.90 8.07 19.53
C LYS A 6 0.96 6.98 20.62
N SER A 7 -0.19 6.52 21.11
CA SER A 7 -0.20 5.45 22.13
C SER A 7 0.33 4.11 21.60
N ALA A 8 0.11 3.79 20.32
CA ALA A 8 0.69 2.60 19.71
C ALA A 8 2.22 2.72 19.58
N GLU A 9 2.70 3.89 19.17
CA GLU A 9 4.13 4.19 19.04
C GLU A 9 4.87 4.15 20.38
N GLU A 10 4.27 4.66 21.45
CA GLU A 10 4.77 4.52 22.84
C GLU A 10 4.92 3.05 23.28
N LEU A 11 4.18 2.13 22.64
CA LEU A 11 4.28 0.68 22.84
C LEU A 11 5.18 -0.01 21.79
N GLY A 12 5.84 0.75 20.91
CA GLY A 12 6.68 0.22 19.83
C GLY A 12 5.88 -0.39 18.67
N VAL A 13 4.61 -0.05 18.52
CA VAL A 13 3.71 -0.62 17.50
C VAL A 13 3.31 0.46 16.48
N GLY A 14 3.50 0.16 15.19
CA GLY A 14 3.04 1.03 14.10
C GLY A 14 1.58 0.79 13.73
N VAL A 15 0.88 1.85 13.34
CA VAL A 15 -0.51 1.79 12.87
C VAL A 15 -0.55 1.88 11.34
N ILE A 16 -1.24 0.95 10.69
CA ILE A 16 -1.51 0.97 9.26
C ILE A 16 -2.98 1.32 9.03
N LEU A 17 -3.26 2.30 8.17
CA LEU A 17 -4.62 2.67 7.78
C LEU A 17 -4.97 2.07 6.42
N ARG A 18 -6.02 1.23 6.36
CA ARG A 18 -6.72 0.98 5.10
C ARG A 18 -7.53 2.22 4.75
N ILE A 19 -7.16 2.92 3.69
CA ILE A 19 -7.94 4.07 3.22
C ILE A 19 -9.27 3.60 2.66
N LYS A 20 -10.24 4.50 2.57
CA LYS A 20 -11.63 4.11 2.29
C LYS A 20 -11.87 3.64 0.87
N HIS A 21 -11.05 4.08 -0.08
CA HIS A 21 -11.24 3.81 -1.51
C HIS A 21 -9.97 4.18 -2.27
N THR A 22 -9.70 3.52 -3.39
CA THR A 22 -8.54 3.74 -4.28
C THR A 22 -8.35 5.20 -4.70
N ARG A 23 -9.45 5.90 -5.02
CA ARG A 23 -9.48 7.34 -5.36
C ARG A 23 -8.81 8.29 -4.35
N TYR A 24 -8.56 7.83 -3.13
CA TYR A 24 -7.91 8.61 -2.08
C TYR A 24 -6.41 8.31 -1.95
N ALA A 25 -5.83 7.51 -2.85
CA ALA A 25 -4.40 7.17 -2.86
C ALA A 25 -3.51 8.42 -2.88
N HIS A 26 -3.86 9.43 -3.68
CA HIS A 26 -3.16 10.72 -3.72
C HIS A 26 -3.17 11.49 -2.38
N LEU A 27 -4.03 11.12 -1.41
CA LEU A 27 -4.06 11.72 -0.07
C LEU A 27 -3.22 10.96 0.96
N ALA A 28 -2.49 9.90 0.58
CA ALA A 28 -1.70 9.08 1.51
C ALA A 28 -0.86 9.91 2.48
N GLY A 29 -0.12 10.91 1.99
CA GLY A 29 0.66 11.84 2.81
C GLY A 29 -0.15 12.55 3.90
N ASN A 30 -1.35 13.04 3.57
CA ASN A 30 -2.24 13.71 4.53
C ASN A 30 -2.69 12.77 5.65
N TYR A 31 -2.90 11.49 5.34
CA TYR A 31 -3.24 10.50 6.36
C TYR A 31 -2.02 10.15 7.22
N LEU A 32 -0.84 10.02 6.62
CA LEU A 32 0.41 9.72 7.32
C LEU A 32 0.78 10.81 8.33
N ASP A 33 0.42 12.06 8.05
CA ASP A 33 0.59 13.19 8.96
C ASP A 33 -0.25 13.08 10.24
N LEU A 34 -1.13 12.07 10.34
CA LEU A 34 -1.82 11.70 11.57
C LEU A 34 -1.01 10.76 12.48
N GLY A 35 0.23 10.41 12.10
CA GLY A 35 1.13 9.54 12.87
C GLY A 35 1.12 8.06 12.46
N LEU A 36 0.60 7.74 11.27
CA LEU A 36 0.55 6.35 10.78
C LEU A 36 1.95 5.88 10.34
N LEU A 37 2.22 4.57 10.50
CA LEU A 37 3.39 3.90 9.90
C LEU A 37 3.12 3.53 8.44
N GLY A 38 1.86 3.29 8.08
CA GLY A 38 1.56 2.79 6.74
C GLY A 38 0.14 3.04 6.24
N ILE A 39 0.00 2.84 4.93
CA ILE A 39 -1.25 2.97 4.19
C ILE A 39 -1.49 1.67 3.42
N LYS A 40 -2.74 1.18 3.48
CA LYS A 40 -3.24 0.09 2.64
C LYS A 40 -4.30 0.63 1.68
N VAL A 41 -4.03 0.58 0.38
CA VAL A 41 -4.94 1.05 -0.67
C VAL A 41 -5.81 -0.11 -1.14
N PRO A 42 -7.15 -0.05 -0.98
CA PRO A 42 -8.04 -1.09 -1.49
C PRO A 42 -8.37 -0.87 -2.97
N GLU A 43 -9.02 -1.87 -3.58
CA GLU A 43 -9.67 -1.79 -4.88
C GLU A 43 -8.72 -1.30 -5.98
N VAL A 44 -7.47 -1.78 -5.96
CA VAL A 44 -6.44 -1.38 -6.92
C VAL A 44 -6.52 -2.27 -8.15
N GLU A 45 -6.84 -1.66 -9.29
CA GLU A 45 -6.96 -2.37 -10.58
C GLU A 45 -6.13 -1.75 -11.69
N ASP A 46 -5.64 -0.53 -11.48
CA ASP A 46 -4.98 0.29 -12.50
C ASP A 46 -3.62 0.78 -11.97
N PRO A 47 -2.55 0.73 -12.79
CA PRO A 47 -1.20 1.09 -12.36
C PRO A 47 -1.05 2.56 -11.93
N GLU A 48 -1.88 3.44 -12.47
CA GLU A 48 -1.87 4.88 -12.13
C GLU A 48 -2.16 5.10 -10.64
N VAL A 49 -3.03 4.29 -10.04
CA VAL A 49 -3.34 4.34 -8.60
C VAL A 49 -2.09 4.06 -7.77
N VAL A 50 -1.31 3.05 -8.17
CA VAL A 50 -0.07 2.68 -7.47
C VAL A 50 0.93 3.82 -7.57
N GLN A 51 1.05 4.43 -8.75
CA GLN A 51 1.92 5.57 -8.94
C GLN A 51 1.47 6.80 -8.13
N GLU A 52 0.16 7.07 -8.01
CA GLU A 52 -0.38 8.11 -7.13
C GLU A 52 -0.05 7.82 -5.66
N ALA A 53 -0.24 6.58 -5.21
CA ALA A 53 0.06 6.17 -3.85
C ALA A 53 1.56 6.34 -3.53
N ILE A 54 2.46 5.87 -4.39
CA ILE A 54 3.91 6.04 -4.27
C ILE A 54 4.28 7.52 -4.17
N ASN A 55 3.73 8.35 -5.07
CA ASN A 55 4.00 9.78 -5.08
C ASN A 55 3.53 10.47 -3.80
N ALA A 56 2.38 10.08 -3.23
CA ALA A 56 1.86 10.67 -2.01
C ALA A 56 2.51 10.10 -0.73
N PHE A 57 3.04 8.88 -0.79
CA PHE A 57 3.58 8.15 0.36
C PHE A 57 5.06 8.44 0.64
N TYR A 58 5.88 8.45 -0.40
CA TYR A 58 7.33 8.60 -0.29
C TYR A 58 7.77 10.06 -0.41
N TYR A 59 8.80 10.43 0.34
CA TYR A 59 9.46 11.73 0.20
C TYR A 59 10.38 11.77 -1.03
N PRO A 60 10.73 12.96 -1.54
CA PRO A 60 11.74 13.10 -2.59
C PRO A 60 13.08 12.43 -2.22
N PRO A 61 13.79 11.82 -3.19
CA PRO A 61 13.50 11.82 -4.63
C PRO A 61 12.56 10.68 -5.11
N ILE A 62 12.12 9.78 -4.23
CA ILE A 62 11.30 8.62 -4.62
C ILE A 62 9.87 9.04 -4.96
N GLY A 63 9.27 9.86 -4.10
CA GLY A 63 7.93 10.39 -4.30
C GLY A 63 7.89 11.91 -4.17
N ARG A 64 6.70 12.42 -3.91
CA ARG A 64 6.36 13.85 -3.85
C ARG A 64 5.64 14.22 -2.55
N ARG A 65 5.74 13.39 -1.50
CA ARG A 65 5.16 13.69 -0.18
C ARG A 65 5.68 15.04 0.32
N SER A 66 4.76 15.90 0.74
CA SER A 66 5.07 17.22 1.30
C SER A 66 5.66 17.10 2.70
N TRP A 67 6.50 18.07 3.05
CA TRP A 67 6.99 18.26 4.41
C TRP A 67 6.19 19.38 5.08
N GLY A 68 5.55 19.12 6.21
CA GLY A 68 4.80 20.16 6.93
C GLY A 68 4.12 19.72 8.22
N SER A 69 3.93 18.42 8.43
CA SER A 69 3.36 17.93 9.69
C SER A 69 4.39 17.93 10.82
N GLU A 70 3.99 18.45 11.98
CA GLU A 70 4.72 18.31 13.25
C GLU A 70 4.54 16.91 13.87
N VAL A 71 3.58 16.13 13.37
CA VAL A 71 3.27 14.77 13.83
C VAL A 71 3.66 13.76 12.75
N GLY A 72 4.30 12.67 13.14
CA GLY A 72 4.66 11.58 12.25
C GLY A 72 5.29 10.43 13.03
N PHE A 73 5.08 9.20 12.57
CA PHE A 73 5.70 8.02 13.17
C PHE A 73 7.23 8.10 13.06
N GLY A 74 7.94 7.90 14.17
CA GLY A 74 9.40 8.01 14.30
C GLY A 74 9.94 9.43 14.26
N LYS A 75 9.09 10.44 14.15
CA LYS A 75 9.53 11.84 13.94
C LYS A 75 10.09 12.48 15.21
N SER A 76 9.68 12.01 16.39
CA SER A 76 10.26 12.47 17.67
C SER A 76 11.73 12.09 17.83
N ASP A 77 12.17 11.05 17.12
CA ASP A 77 13.48 10.43 17.33
C ASP A 77 14.52 10.91 16.30
N ILE A 78 14.08 11.60 15.24
CA ILE A 78 14.94 12.05 14.13
C ILE A 78 14.67 13.54 13.85
N GLU A 79 15.57 14.39 14.32
CA GLU A 79 15.45 15.85 14.17
C GLU A 79 15.76 16.32 12.73
N ASP A 80 16.75 15.73 12.05
CA ASP A 80 17.12 16.15 10.71
C ASP A 80 16.09 15.69 9.67
N ARG A 81 15.58 16.64 8.88
CA ARG A 81 14.53 16.39 7.90
C ARG A 81 14.95 15.44 6.77
N VAL A 82 16.22 15.51 6.35
CA VAL A 82 16.74 14.70 5.24
C VAL A 82 17.05 13.28 5.71
N GLU A 83 17.53 13.15 6.94
CA GLU A 83 17.68 11.87 7.61
C GLU A 83 16.32 11.20 7.80
N TYR A 84 15.32 11.91 8.35
CA TYR A 84 13.98 11.37 8.52
C TYR A 84 13.36 10.97 7.19
N SER A 85 13.51 11.77 6.13
CA SER A 85 12.94 11.41 4.82
C SER A 85 13.56 10.13 4.25
N ARG A 86 14.88 9.94 4.40
CA ARG A 86 15.58 8.72 4.00
C ARG A 86 15.18 7.52 4.86
N TRP A 87 15.00 7.72 6.16
CA TRP A 87 14.54 6.69 7.08
C TRP A 87 13.10 6.26 6.77
N TRP A 88 12.20 7.23 6.58
CA TRP A 88 10.81 6.99 6.21
C TRP A 88 10.72 6.19 4.92
N ASN A 89 11.47 6.60 3.90
CA ASN A 89 11.49 5.94 2.61
C ASN A 89 11.97 4.48 2.65
N LYS A 90 12.59 4.05 3.75
CA LYS A 90 12.99 2.65 4.00
C LYS A 90 12.07 1.91 4.97
N THR A 91 11.30 2.63 5.77
CA THR A 91 10.58 2.10 6.94
C THR A 91 9.06 2.08 6.75
N GLY A 92 8.51 3.08 6.07
CA GLY A 92 7.08 3.20 5.85
C GLY A 92 6.51 1.99 5.10
N ILE A 93 5.29 1.61 5.46
CA ILE A 93 4.58 0.49 4.85
C ILE A 93 3.53 1.00 3.85
N LEU A 94 3.77 0.78 2.56
CA LEU A 94 2.78 1.02 1.51
C LEU A 94 2.29 -0.33 0.97
N ALA A 95 1.01 -0.62 1.18
CA ALA A 95 0.39 -1.86 0.74
C ALA A 95 -0.80 -1.58 -0.19
N ILE A 96 -1.10 -2.55 -1.05
CA ILE A 96 -2.31 -2.54 -1.89
C ILE A 96 -3.11 -3.81 -1.63
N LYS A 97 -4.41 -3.78 -1.98
CA LYS A 97 -5.23 -4.99 -2.06
C LYS A 97 -5.44 -5.37 -3.51
N ILE A 98 -5.19 -6.65 -3.81
CA ILE A 98 -5.59 -7.28 -5.07
C ILE A 98 -6.82 -8.11 -4.76
N GLU A 99 -7.97 -7.59 -5.16
CA GLU A 99 -9.26 -8.06 -4.66
C GLU A 99 -10.37 -8.10 -5.72
N SER A 100 -9.99 -8.09 -7.00
CA SER A 100 -10.88 -8.32 -8.12
C SER A 100 -10.20 -9.13 -9.22
N ILE A 101 -10.97 -9.76 -10.10
CA ILE A 101 -10.41 -10.48 -11.26
C ILE A 101 -9.62 -9.52 -12.15
N LYS A 102 -10.11 -8.28 -12.34
CA LYS A 102 -9.39 -7.28 -13.13
C LYS A 102 -8.02 -6.97 -12.52
N ALA A 103 -7.95 -6.81 -11.19
CA ALA A 103 -6.68 -6.62 -10.49
C ALA A 103 -5.72 -7.80 -10.68
N VAL A 104 -6.24 -9.04 -10.61
CA VAL A 104 -5.46 -10.27 -10.85
C VAL A 104 -4.91 -10.32 -12.28
N LEU A 105 -5.72 -10.01 -13.29
CA LEU A 105 -5.30 -10.01 -14.69
C LEU A 105 -4.28 -8.89 -15.00
N ASN A 106 -4.38 -7.75 -14.34
CA ASN A 106 -3.49 -6.60 -14.51
C ASN A 106 -2.26 -6.62 -13.57
N ILE A 107 -2.00 -7.73 -12.87
CA ILE A 107 -1.06 -7.74 -11.75
C ILE A 107 0.36 -7.28 -12.12
N ARG A 108 0.82 -7.60 -13.34
CA ARG A 108 2.14 -7.19 -13.84
C ARG A 108 2.29 -5.69 -14.04
N ASP A 109 1.20 -5.01 -14.38
CA ASP A 109 1.21 -3.56 -14.57
C ASP A 109 1.08 -2.85 -13.21
N ILE A 110 0.31 -3.42 -12.29
CA ILE A 110 0.03 -2.82 -10.97
C ILE A 110 1.25 -2.89 -10.05
N ILE A 111 2.05 -3.95 -10.14
CA ILE A 111 3.03 -4.25 -9.08
C ILE A 111 4.33 -3.48 -9.29
N ASP A 112 4.74 -2.80 -8.21
CA ASP A 112 5.93 -1.97 -8.17
C ASP A 112 6.84 -2.40 -7.00
N PRO A 113 8.18 -2.46 -7.18
CA PRO A 113 9.13 -2.78 -6.10
C PRO A 113 9.10 -1.85 -4.89
N LEU A 114 8.51 -0.66 -5.02
CA LEU A 114 8.29 0.30 -3.93
C LEU A 114 7.07 -0.03 -3.08
N LEU A 115 6.25 -1.01 -3.47
CA LEU A 115 5.25 -1.59 -2.58
C LEU A 115 5.91 -2.46 -1.53
N THR A 116 5.43 -2.37 -0.29
CA THR A 116 5.94 -3.17 0.82
C THR A 116 5.37 -4.58 0.80
N PHE A 117 4.06 -4.71 0.60
CA PHE A 117 3.39 -6.00 0.44
C PHE A 117 2.05 -5.84 -0.28
N MET A 118 1.51 -6.97 -0.72
CA MET A 118 0.23 -7.09 -1.40
C MET A 118 -0.67 -7.95 -0.52
N ASP A 119 -1.84 -7.42 -0.22
CA ASP A 119 -2.86 -8.10 0.57
C ASP A 119 -3.88 -8.75 -0.37
N ASP A 120 -4.19 -10.01 -0.13
CA ASP A 120 -5.21 -10.74 -0.88
C ASP A 120 -6.57 -10.52 -0.22
N GLY A 121 -7.38 -9.65 -0.82
CA GLY A 121 -8.71 -9.33 -0.30
C GLY A 121 -9.71 -10.46 -0.57
N ALA A 122 -9.55 -11.62 0.08
CA ALA A 122 -10.25 -12.86 -0.27
C ALA A 122 -11.77 -12.74 -0.36
N ASN A 123 -12.40 -11.99 0.55
CA ASN A 123 -13.86 -11.78 0.50
C ASN A 123 -14.29 -11.03 -0.76
N ASP A 124 -13.60 -9.92 -1.07
CA ASP A 124 -13.93 -9.09 -2.24
C ASP A 124 -13.52 -9.80 -3.55
N LEU A 125 -12.42 -10.57 -3.54
CA LEU A 125 -12.00 -11.38 -4.70
C LEU A 125 -13.00 -12.51 -5.01
N ASN A 126 -13.46 -13.23 -3.98
CA ASN A 126 -14.51 -14.22 -4.14
C ASN A 126 -15.80 -13.59 -4.66
N PHE A 127 -16.19 -12.43 -4.14
CA PHE A 127 -17.35 -11.71 -4.63
C PHE A 127 -17.18 -11.25 -6.10
N SER A 128 -15.96 -10.85 -6.50
CA SER A 128 -15.64 -10.55 -7.89
C SER A 128 -15.78 -11.79 -8.79
N LEU A 129 -15.32 -12.96 -8.35
CA LEU A 129 -15.47 -14.25 -9.06
C LEU A 129 -16.94 -14.64 -9.24
N GLU A 130 -17.76 -14.45 -8.21
CA GLU A 130 -19.21 -14.75 -8.23
C GLU A 130 -19.97 -13.83 -9.20
N THR A 131 -19.59 -12.56 -9.26
CA THR A 131 -20.31 -11.52 -10.03
C THR A 131 -19.77 -11.32 -11.44
N THR A 132 -18.52 -11.70 -11.68
CA THR A 132 -17.83 -11.56 -12.97
C THR A 132 -17.16 -12.88 -13.37
N PRO A 133 -17.92 -13.93 -13.75
CA PRO A 133 -17.33 -15.23 -14.05
C PRO A 133 -16.27 -15.14 -15.17
N HIS A 134 -15.08 -15.70 -14.92
CA HIS A 134 -14.00 -15.81 -15.91
C HIS A 134 -13.86 -17.27 -16.40
N LEU A 135 -13.43 -17.44 -17.66
CA LEU A 135 -13.33 -18.78 -18.26
C LEU A 135 -12.24 -19.64 -17.60
N GLU A 136 -11.15 -19.01 -17.19
CA GLU A 136 -9.95 -19.67 -16.67
C GLU A 136 -9.73 -19.47 -15.16
N LEU A 137 -10.21 -18.35 -14.60
CA LEU A 137 -10.04 -18.00 -13.19
C LEU A 137 -11.38 -18.24 -12.49
N LYS A 138 -11.57 -19.42 -11.92
CA LYS A 138 -12.87 -19.85 -11.37
C LYS A 138 -12.89 -19.84 -9.86
N THR A 139 -11.75 -20.06 -9.23
CA THR A 139 -11.62 -20.07 -7.78
C THR A 139 -10.59 -19.05 -7.31
N TYR A 140 -10.60 -18.81 -6.00
CA TYR A 140 -9.57 -18.05 -5.33
C TYR A 140 -8.16 -18.62 -5.57
N GLU A 141 -8.04 -19.95 -5.54
CA GLU A 141 -6.80 -20.66 -5.77
C GLU A 141 -6.31 -20.49 -7.21
N ASP A 142 -7.21 -20.47 -8.21
CA ASP A 142 -6.84 -20.17 -9.59
C ASP A 142 -6.22 -18.76 -9.70
N CYS A 143 -6.84 -17.77 -9.04
CA CYS A 143 -6.32 -16.40 -8.99
C CYS A 143 -4.95 -16.33 -8.31
N ARG A 144 -4.77 -16.99 -7.15
CA ARG A 144 -3.47 -17.04 -6.46
C ARG A 144 -2.40 -17.71 -7.32
N ALA A 145 -2.72 -18.83 -7.96
CA ALA A 145 -1.79 -19.53 -8.85
C ALA A 145 -1.41 -18.69 -10.07
N PHE A 146 -2.35 -17.93 -10.63
CA PHE A 146 -2.08 -16.98 -11.71
C PHE A 146 -1.09 -15.91 -11.26
N VAL A 147 -1.36 -15.27 -10.11
CA VAL A 147 -0.50 -14.24 -9.54
C VAL A 147 0.91 -14.78 -9.24
N ASP A 148 1.01 -15.95 -8.59
CA ASP A 148 2.30 -16.57 -8.27
C ASP A 148 3.11 -16.90 -9.54
N LYS A 149 2.43 -17.31 -10.62
CA LYS A 149 3.06 -17.56 -11.92
C LYS A 149 3.60 -16.29 -12.56
N GLU A 150 2.85 -15.19 -12.53
CA GLU A 150 3.28 -13.90 -13.09
C GLU A 150 4.48 -13.30 -12.34
N PHE A 151 4.71 -13.71 -11.10
CA PHE A 151 5.85 -13.30 -10.28
C PHE A 151 7.01 -14.30 -10.23
N ALA A 152 6.94 -15.43 -10.94
CA ALA A 152 7.99 -16.45 -10.87
C ALA A 152 9.38 -15.91 -11.28
N ASP A 153 9.44 -14.85 -12.08
CA ASP A 153 10.63 -14.18 -12.60
C ASP A 153 10.85 -12.76 -12.03
N VAL A 154 10.04 -12.32 -11.05
CA VAL A 154 10.06 -10.95 -10.54
C VAL A 154 10.64 -10.91 -9.12
N ASP A 155 11.76 -10.20 -8.93
CA ASP A 155 12.38 -9.97 -7.62
C ASP A 155 11.80 -8.71 -6.96
N ILE A 156 10.60 -8.85 -6.40
CA ILE A 156 9.91 -7.81 -5.63
C ILE A 156 9.88 -8.18 -4.15
N ARG A 157 9.92 -7.16 -3.29
CA ARG A 157 9.78 -7.32 -1.83
C ARG A 157 8.38 -7.77 -1.38
N VAL A 158 7.46 -7.85 -2.32
CA VAL A 158 6.04 -8.10 -2.11
C VAL A 158 5.80 -9.60 -2.00
N LYS A 159 5.65 -10.11 -0.77
CA LYS A 159 5.12 -11.46 -0.48
C LYS A 159 4.27 -11.43 0.78
#